data_AF-A0A1C5Z3D9-F1
#
_entry.id   AF-A0A1C5Z3D9-F1
#
_cell.length_a   1.000
_cell.length_b   1.000
_cell.length_c   1.000
_cell.angle_alpha   90.00
_cell.angle_beta   90.00
_cell.angle_gamma   90.00
#
_symmetry.space_group_name_H-M   'P 1'
#
loop_
_entity.id
_entity.type
_entity.pdbx_description
1 polymer ?
#
loop_
_entity_poly.entity_id
_entity_poly.type
_entity_poly.pdbx_seq_one_letter_code
_entity_poly.pdbx_strand_id
1 'polypeptide(L)'
;MDEDKLKRVFDQIKPTQEQERVMLDRLLTGQKEVKPVSRMKKMPAVLAAAAVLLLACAFTVATGLDQKFAALFGAGEQETRLIKDGVVQVDQRHTYENGWTVEVEQMLVDRYTLAVLLDVIAPEETALWGEDYSVLATSDIEPESEENGVGGWVSGSIVLPDDDPGDHHISILWYRGPTTYLQADAQTFLGGEFTITPLRLVEKTTFENLADFSQERHDFCVKLPDQDSGRQYEAGLPIQVGEDNMVLQSLYVSPISVAFMIQGEENDFRMWGPAAFSEIQSTTVLNLLDGQTASVGRAVSQSYNPDTGMGEFVFQLNQIVDPDEVTSLTILGQTFSLGGLLPVEE
;
A
#
# COMPACT_ATOMS: atom_id res chain seq x y z
N MET A 1 20.48 26.08 -12.22
CA MET A 1 21.74 25.43 -12.65
C MET A 1 21.67 25.32 -14.16
N ASP A 2 22.65 25.87 -14.90
CA ASP A 2 22.62 25.96 -16.38
C ASP A 2 22.71 24.59 -17.07
N GLU A 3 21.87 24.34 -18.07
CA GLU A 3 21.83 23.10 -18.88
C GLU A 3 23.18 22.76 -19.52
N ASP A 4 23.97 23.77 -19.87
CA ASP A 4 25.30 23.62 -20.46
C ASP A 4 26.36 23.09 -19.49
N LYS A 5 26.13 23.24 -18.18
CA LYS A 5 26.97 22.58 -17.15
C LYS A 5 26.58 21.13 -16.96
N LEU A 6 25.29 20.79 -17.07
CA LEU A 6 24.78 19.43 -16.92
C LEU A 6 25.27 18.53 -18.06
N LYS A 7 25.16 18.99 -19.32
CA LYS A 7 25.67 18.26 -20.49
C LYS A 7 27.16 17.97 -20.42
N ARG A 8 27.95 18.92 -19.89
CA ARG A 8 29.41 18.78 -19.76
C ARG A 8 29.82 17.72 -18.73
N VAL A 9 29.00 17.52 -17.69
CA VAL A 9 29.21 16.46 -16.69
C VAL A 9 28.85 15.10 -17.28
N PHE A 10 27.76 15.00 -18.07
CA PHE A 10 27.36 13.75 -18.71
C PHE A 10 28.32 13.27 -19.81
N ASP A 11 28.90 14.18 -20.58
CA ASP A 11 29.90 13.79 -21.59
C ASP A 11 31.25 13.35 -20.99
N GLN A 12 31.54 13.71 -19.73
CA GLN A 12 32.74 13.25 -19.01
C GLN A 12 32.60 11.84 -18.40
N ILE A 13 31.38 11.29 -18.35
CA ILE A 13 31.08 9.99 -17.69
C ILE A 13 30.84 8.88 -18.72
N LYS A 14 30.82 9.20 -20.03
CA LYS A 14 30.68 8.17 -21.07
C LYS A 14 31.89 7.24 -21.08
N PRO A 15 31.68 5.91 -20.95
CA PRO A 15 32.76 4.95 -21.07
C PRO A 15 33.42 5.06 -22.45
N THR A 16 34.74 4.86 -22.51
CA THR A 16 35.42 4.79 -23.81
C THR A 16 35.03 3.50 -24.54
N GLN A 17 35.09 3.50 -25.87
CA GLN A 17 34.80 2.30 -26.68
C GLN A 17 35.65 1.08 -26.30
N GLU A 18 36.82 1.30 -25.69
CA GLU A 18 37.68 0.25 -25.16
C GLU A 18 37.13 -0.35 -23.85
N GLN A 19 36.55 0.49 -22.98
CA GLN A 19 35.87 0.04 -21.76
C GLN A 19 34.56 -0.71 -22.05
N GLU A 20 33.80 -0.27 -23.06
CA GLU A 20 32.61 -1.00 -23.54
C GLU A 20 32.99 -2.37 -24.10
N ARG A 21 34.07 -2.47 -24.88
CA ARG A 21 34.55 -3.76 -25.41
C ARG A 21 35.01 -4.71 -24.31
N VAL A 22 35.70 -4.21 -23.28
CA VAL A 22 36.12 -5.02 -22.13
C VAL A 22 34.92 -5.49 -21.29
N MET A 23 33.87 -4.67 -21.17
CA MET A 23 32.61 -5.08 -20.52
C MET A 23 31.85 -6.13 -21.34
N LEU A 24 31.76 -5.97 -22.66
CA LEU A 24 31.14 -6.94 -23.57
C LEU A 24 31.90 -8.27 -23.58
N ASP A 25 33.23 -8.25 -23.57
CA ASP A 25 34.05 -9.46 -23.55
C ASP A 25 33.91 -10.22 -22.22
N ARG A 26 33.72 -9.49 -21.10
CA ARG A 26 33.39 -10.09 -19.79
C ARG A 26 32.01 -10.77 -19.77
N LEU A 27 31.02 -10.17 -20.41
CA LEU A 27 29.67 -10.74 -20.52
C LEU A 27 29.65 -12.00 -21.41
N LEU A 28 30.41 -12.00 -22.50
CA LEU A 28 30.51 -13.13 -23.42
C LEU A 28 31.37 -14.28 -22.88
N THR A 29 32.37 -13.99 -22.05
CA THR A 29 33.22 -15.01 -21.40
C THR A 29 32.50 -15.71 -20.25
N GLY A 30 31.50 -15.07 -19.62
CA GLY A 30 30.66 -15.65 -18.58
C GLY A 30 29.66 -16.72 -19.06
N GLN A 31 29.50 -16.90 -20.38
CA GLN A 31 28.55 -17.83 -21.00
C GLN A 31 29.17 -19.12 -21.55
N LYS A 32 30.13 -19.73 -20.85
CA LYS A 32 30.58 -21.09 -21.17
C LYS A 32 30.55 -21.99 -19.94
N GLU A 33 29.39 -22.57 -19.68
CA GLU A 33 29.20 -24.02 -19.52
C GLU A 33 27.73 -24.33 -19.21
N VAL A 34 26.92 -24.60 -20.24
CA VAL A 34 25.70 -25.39 -20.06
C VAL A 34 25.63 -26.41 -21.20
N LYS A 35 25.61 -27.68 -20.81
CA LYS A 35 25.48 -28.85 -21.70
C LYS A 35 24.15 -28.79 -22.47
N PRO A 36 24.07 -29.37 -23.68
CA PRO A 36 22.85 -29.32 -24.48
C PRO A 36 21.77 -30.20 -23.85
N VAL A 37 20.69 -29.58 -23.39
CA VAL A 37 19.50 -30.32 -22.93
C VAL A 37 18.72 -30.77 -24.16
N SER A 38 18.56 -32.08 -24.29
CA SER A 38 17.81 -32.74 -25.34
C SER A 38 16.31 -32.45 -25.25
N ARG A 39 15.66 -32.44 -26.41
CA ARG A 39 14.20 -32.38 -26.57
C ARG A 39 13.47 -33.47 -25.74
N MET A 40 12.28 -33.10 -25.21
CA MET A 40 11.21 -33.87 -24.51
C MET A 40 11.32 -33.82 -22.96
N LYS A 41 10.30 -33.47 -22.15
CA LYS A 41 8.83 -33.46 -22.26
C LYS A 41 8.24 -32.30 -21.43
N LYS A 42 7.25 -31.58 -21.98
CA LYS A 42 6.45 -30.55 -21.28
C LYS A 42 5.48 -31.19 -20.27
N MET A 43 5.96 -31.60 -19.10
CA MET A 43 5.11 -32.10 -18.00
C MET A 43 5.50 -31.69 -16.57
N PRO A 44 6.74 -31.27 -16.22
CA PRO A 44 7.03 -30.90 -14.83
C PRO A 44 6.65 -29.45 -14.47
N ALA A 45 6.59 -28.53 -15.44
CA ALA A 45 6.18 -27.14 -15.19
C ALA A 45 4.69 -27.02 -14.81
N VAL A 46 3.82 -27.78 -15.48
CA VAL A 46 2.38 -27.83 -15.20
C VAL A 46 2.10 -28.40 -13.80
N LEU A 47 2.93 -29.34 -13.32
CA LEU A 47 2.79 -29.93 -11.98
C LEU A 47 3.26 -29.00 -10.87
N ALA A 48 4.28 -28.17 -11.11
CA ALA A 48 4.75 -27.18 -10.14
C ALA A 48 3.75 -26.02 -10.00
N ALA A 49 3.27 -25.46 -11.12
CA ALA A 49 2.25 -24.42 -11.12
C ALA A 49 0.94 -24.92 -10.49
N ALA A 50 0.49 -26.14 -10.83
CA ALA A 50 -0.70 -26.73 -10.21
C ALA A 50 -0.53 -26.96 -8.70
N ALA A 51 0.66 -27.31 -8.21
CA ALA A 51 0.89 -27.48 -6.78
C ALA A 51 0.88 -26.13 -6.02
N VAL A 52 1.43 -25.07 -6.62
CA VAL A 52 1.37 -23.70 -6.05
C VAL A 52 -0.06 -23.18 -6.09
N LEU A 53 -0.78 -23.31 -7.21
CA LEU A 53 -2.20 -23.01 -7.32
C LEU A 53 -3.04 -23.80 -6.33
N LEU A 54 -2.77 -25.10 -6.12
CA LEU A 54 -3.48 -25.89 -5.11
C LEU A 54 -3.16 -25.45 -3.68
N LEU A 55 -1.95 -24.99 -3.40
CA LEU A 55 -1.58 -24.42 -2.09
C LEU A 55 -2.25 -23.06 -1.88
N ALA A 56 -2.30 -22.21 -2.90
CA ALA A 56 -3.03 -20.94 -2.89
C ALA A 56 -4.53 -21.16 -2.72
N CYS A 57 -5.14 -22.02 -3.55
CA CYS A 57 -6.55 -22.38 -3.42
C CYS A 57 -6.85 -23.05 -2.08
N ALA A 58 -5.99 -23.94 -1.56
CA ALA A 58 -6.20 -24.55 -0.24
C ALA A 58 -6.08 -23.51 0.89
N PHE A 59 -5.18 -22.54 0.76
CA PHE A 59 -5.02 -21.42 1.68
C PHE A 59 -6.27 -20.54 1.68
N THR A 60 -6.71 -20.07 0.50
CA THR A 60 -7.92 -19.26 0.36
C THR A 60 -9.18 -20.01 0.79
N VAL A 61 -9.29 -21.31 0.51
CA VAL A 61 -10.40 -22.13 1.02
C VAL A 61 -10.36 -22.27 2.54
N ALA A 62 -9.18 -22.33 3.16
CA ALA A 62 -9.03 -22.46 4.61
C ALA A 62 -9.22 -21.13 5.37
N THR A 63 -8.73 -20.02 4.81
CA THR A 63 -8.69 -18.71 5.47
C THR A 63 -9.74 -17.74 4.97
N GLY A 64 -10.22 -17.91 3.74
CA GLY A 64 -11.00 -16.93 2.99
C GLY A 64 -10.14 -15.81 2.38
N LEU A 65 -8.83 -15.81 2.60
CA LEU A 65 -7.91 -14.76 2.14
C LEU A 65 -7.12 -15.23 0.92
N ASP A 66 -7.03 -14.39 -0.10
CA ASP A 66 -6.12 -14.62 -1.22
C ASP A 66 -4.65 -14.58 -0.75
N GLN A 67 -3.86 -15.56 -1.18
CA GLN A 67 -2.45 -15.68 -0.79
C GLN A 67 -1.63 -14.42 -1.16
N LYS A 68 -2.05 -13.66 -2.16
CA LYS A 68 -1.45 -12.37 -2.55
C LYS A 68 -1.49 -11.34 -1.41
N PHE A 69 -2.58 -11.29 -0.64
CA PHE A 69 -2.65 -10.43 0.56
C PHE A 69 -1.73 -10.94 1.67
N ALA A 70 -1.67 -12.25 1.89
CA ALA A 70 -0.74 -12.82 2.85
C ALA A 70 0.72 -12.49 2.49
N ALA A 71 1.07 -12.57 1.20
CA ALA A 71 2.39 -12.21 0.70
C ALA A 71 2.75 -10.73 0.94
N LEU A 72 1.77 -9.81 0.81
CA LEU A 72 1.98 -8.38 1.05
C LEU A 72 2.50 -8.07 2.46
N PHE A 73 2.02 -8.80 3.46
CA PHE A 73 2.40 -8.62 4.86
C PHE A 73 3.39 -9.67 5.37
N GLY A 74 3.87 -10.56 4.49
CA GLY A 74 4.68 -11.72 4.89
C GLY A 74 3.98 -12.66 5.88
N ALA A 75 2.65 -12.68 5.87
CA ALA A 75 1.80 -13.33 6.85
C ALA A 75 1.71 -14.85 6.62
N GLY A 76 1.79 -15.62 7.71
CA GLY A 76 1.42 -17.03 7.75
C GLY A 76 -0.07 -17.22 8.05
N GLU A 77 -0.47 -18.48 8.26
CA GLU A 77 -1.86 -18.84 8.54
C GLU A 77 -2.37 -18.26 9.88
N GLN A 78 -1.49 -18.10 10.88
CA GLN A 78 -1.86 -17.57 12.19
C GLN A 78 -2.14 -16.08 12.12
N GLU A 79 -1.25 -15.32 11.49
CA GLU A 79 -1.36 -13.89 11.28
C GLU A 79 -2.59 -13.56 10.41
N THR A 80 -2.87 -14.39 9.41
CA THR A 80 -4.05 -14.23 8.54
C THR A 80 -5.38 -14.26 9.30
N ARG A 81 -5.45 -14.93 10.46
CA ARG A 81 -6.67 -14.94 11.27
C ARG A 81 -6.96 -13.59 11.90
N LEU A 82 -5.94 -12.76 12.14
CA LEU A 82 -6.08 -11.43 12.75
C LEU A 82 -6.73 -10.43 11.79
N ILE A 83 -6.55 -10.62 10.48
CA ILE A 83 -7.10 -9.72 9.47
C ILE A 83 -8.42 -10.21 8.86
N LYS A 84 -8.89 -11.40 9.26
CA LYS A 84 -10.03 -12.07 8.64
C LYS A 84 -11.29 -11.20 8.63
N ASP A 85 -11.55 -10.49 9.72
CA ASP A 85 -12.76 -9.66 9.85
C ASP A 85 -12.71 -8.41 8.96
N GLY A 86 -11.51 -8.01 8.50
CA GLY A 86 -11.30 -6.96 7.52
C GLY A 86 -11.38 -7.44 6.05
N VAL A 87 -11.49 -8.74 5.80
CA VAL A 87 -11.51 -9.30 4.44
C VAL A 87 -12.93 -9.34 3.90
N VAL A 88 -13.14 -8.71 2.74
CA VAL A 88 -14.41 -8.70 2.01
C VAL A 88 -14.24 -9.42 0.68
N GLN A 89 -15.04 -10.46 0.45
CA GLN A 89 -15.15 -11.09 -0.86
C GLN A 89 -15.98 -10.20 -1.79
N VAL A 90 -15.46 -9.96 -3.00
CA VAL A 90 -16.13 -9.10 -3.98
C VAL A 90 -16.60 -9.93 -5.17
N ASP A 91 -15.69 -10.70 -5.78
CA ASP A 91 -15.96 -11.59 -6.93
C ASP A 91 -16.75 -10.91 -8.07
N GLN A 92 -16.45 -9.64 -8.36
CA GLN A 92 -17.10 -8.87 -9.42
C GLN A 92 -16.16 -8.72 -10.60
N ARG A 93 -16.69 -8.82 -11.83
CA ARG A 93 -15.90 -8.64 -13.05
C ARG A 93 -16.65 -7.85 -14.11
N HIS A 94 -15.92 -7.07 -14.90
CA HIS A 94 -16.46 -6.34 -16.05
C HIS A 94 -15.50 -6.42 -17.24
N THR A 95 -16.03 -6.79 -18.40
CA THR A 95 -15.31 -6.77 -19.68
C THR A 95 -15.76 -5.56 -20.48
N TYR A 96 -14.81 -4.68 -20.79
CA TYR A 96 -15.02 -3.43 -21.51
C TYR A 96 -15.11 -3.65 -23.03
N GLU A 97 -15.72 -2.72 -23.75
CA GLU A 97 -15.83 -2.73 -25.21
C GLU A 97 -14.47 -2.78 -25.93
N ASN A 98 -13.41 -2.28 -25.28
CA ASN A 98 -12.03 -2.34 -25.78
C ASN A 98 -11.38 -3.74 -25.61
N GLY A 99 -12.12 -4.72 -25.10
CA GLY A 99 -11.72 -6.12 -24.94
C GLY A 99 -10.99 -6.42 -23.63
N TRP A 100 -10.62 -5.41 -22.84
CA TRP A 100 -10.00 -5.61 -21.54
C TRP A 100 -11.02 -6.06 -20.50
N THR A 101 -10.60 -6.83 -19.50
CA THR A 101 -11.43 -7.19 -18.36
C THR A 101 -10.77 -6.73 -17.07
N VAL A 102 -11.56 -6.16 -16.17
CA VAL A 102 -11.15 -5.91 -14.77
C VAL A 102 -12.00 -6.78 -13.86
N GLU A 103 -11.35 -7.47 -12.93
CA GLU A 103 -11.97 -8.25 -11.88
C GLU A 103 -11.52 -7.70 -10.52
N VAL A 104 -12.48 -7.55 -9.60
CA VAL A 104 -12.24 -7.22 -8.21
C VAL A 104 -12.50 -8.50 -7.42
N GLU A 105 -11.42 -9.15 -6.98
CA GLU A 105 -11.50 -10.45 -6.30
C GLU A 105 -11.89 -10.23 -4.83
N GLN A 106 -11.06 -9.47 -4.11
CA GLN A 106 -11.15 -9.29 -2.67
C GLN A 106 -10.73 -7.89 -2.25
N MET A 107 -11.21 -7.46 -1.08
CA MET A 107 -10.73 -6.28 -0.39
C MET A 107 -10.24 -6.64 1.01
N LEU A 108 -9.20 -5.96 1.46
CA LEU A 108 -8.75 -5.94 2.84
C LEU A 108 -8.90 -4.53 3.39
N VAL A 109 -9.64 -4.39 4.48
CA VAL A 109 -10.05 -3.12 5.04
C VAL A 109 -9.89 -3.13 6.56
N ASP A 110 -9.35 -2.05 7.11
CA ASP A 110 -9.54 -1.68 8.51
C ASP A 110 -10.04 -0.22 8.57
N ARG A 111 -10.11 0.38 9.77
CA ARG A 111 -10.55 1.77 9.95
C ARG A 111 -9.88 2.80 9.02
N TYR A 112 -8.60 2.62 8.69
CA TYR A 112 -7.78 3.62 7.98
C TYR A 112 -6.94 3.10 6.80
N THR A 113 -7.01 1.82 6.46
CA THR A 113 -6.35 1.26 5.29
C THR A 113 -7.34 0.44 4.50
N LEU A 114 -7.41 0.74 3.20
CA LEU A 114 -8.17 -0.02 2.23
C LEU A 114 -7.22 -0.50 1.14
N ALA A 115 -7.28 -1.81 0.87
CA ALA A 115 -6.54 -2.44 -0.21
C ALA A 115 -7.48 -3.34 -1.02
N VAL A 116 -7.43 -3.20 -2.33
CA VAL A 116 -8.26 -3.91 -3.30
C VAL A 116 -7.37 -4.78 -4.16
N LEU A 117 -7.69 -6.07 -4.22
CA LEU A 117 -7.06 -7.00 -5.14
C LEU A 117 -7.82 -6.98 -6.47
N LEU A 118 -7.13 -6.46 -7.48
CA LEU A 118 -7.63 -6.32 -8.84
C LEU A 118 -6.88 -7.27 -9.74
N ASP A 119 -7.60 -7.91 -10.65
CA ASP A 119 -7.02 -8.60 -11.79
C ASP A 119 -7.38 -7.87 -13.07
N VAL A 120 -6.39 -7.62 -13.90
CA VAL A 120 -6.55 -6.96 -15.20
C VAL A 120 -6.13 -7.93 -16.29
N ILE A 121 -7.08 -8.27 -17.17
CA ILE A 121 -6.89 -9.24 -18.24
C ILE A 121 -6.90 -8.49 -19.57
N ALA A 122 -5.81 -8.64 -20.33
CA ALA A 122 -5.68 -8.02 -21.64
C ALA A 122 -6.39 -8.83 -22.74
N PRO A 123 -6.82 -8.18 -23.83
CA PRO A 123 -7.29 -8.88 -25.03
C PRO A 123 -6.21 -9.83 -25.59
N GLU A 124 -6.60 -10.91 -26.27
CA GLU A 124 -5.68 -11.97 -26.77
C GLU A 124 -4.47 -11.47 -27.58
N GLU A 125 -4.59 -10.31 -28.25
CA GLU A 125 -3.53 -9.73 -29.09
C GLU A 125 -2.66 -8.71 -28.34
N THR A 126 -2.95 -8.46 -27.06
CA THR A 126 -2.25 -7.49 -26.23
C THR A 126 -1.38 -8.21 -25.23
N ALA A 127 -0.09 -7.97 -25.34
CA ALA A 127 0.85 -8.65 -24.50
C ALA A 127 1.30 -7.77 -23.33
N LEU A 128 1.16 -8.29 -22.12
CA LEU A 128 1.63 -7.70 -20.87
C LEU A 128 2.97 -8.36 -20.54
N TRP A 129 4.05 -7.59 -20.51
CA TRP A 129 5.41 -8.15 -20.37
C TRP A 129 6.20 -7.53 -19.21
N GLY A 130 5.56 -6.71 -18.38
CA GLY A 130 6.23 -5.90 -17.38
C GLY A 130 5.56 -5.94 -16.01
N GLU A 131 6.33 -5.54 -15.00
CA GLU A 131 5.86 -5.33 -13.63
C GLU A 131 5.60 -3.84 -13.34
N ASP A 132 5.89 -2.96 -14.31
CA ASP A 132 5.84 -1.51 -14.14
C ASP A 132 4.50 -0.90 -14.56
N TYR A 133 3.40 -1.51 -14.14
CA TYR A 133 2.05 -1.04 -14.43
C TYR A 133 1.39 -0.38 -13.21
N SER A 134 0.42 0.50 -13.47
CA SER A 134 -0.43 1.10 -12.44
C SER A 134 -1.87 1.18 -12.93
N VAL A 135 -2.81 0.83 -12.07
CA VAL A 135 -4.23 1.14 -12.26
C VAL A 135 -4.50 2.50 -11.64
N LEU A 136 -5.01 3.41 -12.48
CA LEU A 136 -5.64 4.63 -12.03
C LEU A 136 -7.12 4.32 -11.80
N ALA A 137 -7.61 4.54 -10.59
CA ALA A 137 -8.99 4.36 -10.20
C ALA A 137 -9.46 5.54 -9.36
N THR A 138 -10.76 5.81 -9.40
CA THR A 138 -11.43 6.75 -8.49
C THR A 138 -12.33 5.98 -7.54
N SER A 139 -12.75 6.65 -6.46
CA SER A 139 -13.72 6.13 -5.49
C SER A 139 -14.79 7.17 -5.16
N ASP A 140 -15.90 6.72 -4.59
CA ASP A 140 -16.98 7.56 -4.02
C ASP A 140 -16.62 8.23 -2.69
N ILE A 141 -15.49 7.84 -2.11
CA ILE A 141 -14.81 8.58 -1.04
C ILE A 141 -14.26 9.89 -1.62
N GLU A 142 -15.12 10.91 -1.61
CA GLU A 142 -14.80 12.26 -2.02
C GLU A 142 -14.13 13.03 -0.88
N PRO A 143 -13.18 13.94 -1.19
CA PRO A 143 -12.84 14.96 -0.23
C PRO A 143 -14.07 15.82 0.07
N GLU A 144 -14.42 16.03 1.34
CA GLU A 144 -15.40 17.03 1.76
C GLU A 144 -15.15 18.37 1.03
N SER A 145 -16.23 19.12 0.86
CA SER A 145 -16.24 20.36 0.06
C SER A 145 -15.08 21.29 0.41
N GLU A 146 -14.58 22.01 -0.60
CA GLU A 146 -13.48 22.99 -0.48
C GLU A 146 -13.65 23.99 0.69
N GLU A 147 -14.88 24.18 1.20
CA GLU A 147 -15.19 25.04 2.35
C GLU A 147 -14.52 24.57 3.66
N ASN A 148 -14.29 23.26 3.84
CA ASN A 148 -13.72 22.68 5.05
C ASN A 148 -12.20 22.45 4.97
N GLY A 149 -11.60 22.61 3.78
CA GLY A 149 -10.19 22.34 3.51
C GLY A 149 -9.83 20.84 3.56
N VAL A 150 -9.12 20.37 2.54
CA VAL A 150 -8.66 18.97 2.51
C VAL A 150 -7.24 18.87 3.05
N GLY A 151 -7.00 17.94 3.98
CA GLY A 151 -5.68 17.68 4.54
C GLY A 151 -4.83 16.88 3.56
N GLY A 152 -5.06 15.57 3.51
CA GLY A 152 -4.33 14.66 2.63
C GLY A 152 -4.96 13.27 2.53
N TRP A 153 -4.60 12.56 1.47
CA TRP A 153 -4.85 11.13 1.30
C TRP A 153 -3.80 10.56 0.36
N VAL A 154 -3.50 9.26 0.50
CA VAL A 154 -2.62 8.54 -0.42
C VAL A 154 -3.41 7.46 -1.13
N SER A 155 -3.25 7.38 -2.45
CA SER A 155 -3.71 6.26 -3.26
C SER A 155 -2.62 5.81 -4.22
N GLY A 156 -2.59 4.53 -4.56
CA GLY A 156 -1.67 4.01 -5.57
C GLY A 156 -1.95 2.57 -5.91
N SER A 157 -1.07 1.97 -6.72
CA SER A 157 -1.17 0.56 -7.04
C SER A 157 0.20 -0.11 -7.21
N ILE A 158 0.25 -1.41 -6.93
CA ILE A 158 1.44 -2.26 -6.99
C ILE A 158 1.08 -3.50 -7.81
N VAL A 159 1.84 -3.79 -8.86
CA VAL A 159 1.73 -5.07 -9.58
C VAL A 159 2.32 -6.15 -8.68
N LEU A 160 1.58 -7.24 -8.54
CA LEU A 160 2.00 -8.39 -7.74
C LEU A 160 2.82 -9.34 -8.60
N PRO A 161 3.72 -10.14 -8.00
CA PRO A 161 4.48 -11.15 -8.74
C PRO A 161 3.56 -12.08 -9.52
N ASP A 162 3.93 -12.32 -10.77
CA ASP A 162 3.18 -13.17 -11.70
C ASP A 162 4.06 -14.35 -12.16
N ASP A 163 3.55 -15.55 -11.95
CA ASP A 163 4.24 -16.81 -12.28
C ASP A 163 4.04 -17.22 -13.75
N ASP A 164 3.04 -16.67 -14.46
CA ASP A 164 2.77 -16.96 -15.88
C ASP A 164 2.47 -15.69 -16.70
N PRO A 165 3.48 -14.81 -16.92
CA PRO A 165 3.31 -13.55 -17.66
C PRO A 165 2.88 -13.70 -19.12
N GLY A 166 2.69 -14.93 -19.62
CA GLY A 166 2.18 -15.21 -20.96
C GLY A 166 0.67 -15.41 -21.02
N ASP A 167 -0.05 -15.37 -19.89
CA ASP A 167 -1.50 -15.60 -19.82
C ASP A 167 -2.34 -14.32 -20.02
N HIS A 168 -1.67 -13.17 -20.23
CA HIS A 168 -2.26 -11.84 -20.41
C HIS A 168 -3.03 -11.33 -19.20
N HIS A 169 -2.72 -11.85 -18.01
CA HIS A 169 -3.33 -11.47 -16.75
C HIS A 169 -2.27 -10.79 -15.88
N ILE A 170 -2.67 -9.75 -15.14
CA ILE A 170 -1.85 -9.15 -14.10
C ILE A 170 -2.69 -8.93 -12.86
N SER A 171 -2.13 -9.33 -11.72
CA SER A 171 -2.69 -9.00 -10.41
C SER A 171 -2.11 -7.71 -9.88
N ILE A 172 -2.98 -6.84 -9.40
CA ILE A 172 -2.65 -5.50 -8.92
C ILE A 172 -3.30 -5.29 -7.57
N LEU A 173 -2.50 -4.86 -6.61
CA LEU A 173 -3.00 -4.32 -5.36
C LEU A 173 -3.19 -2.81 -5.52
N TRP A 174 -4.43 -2.36 -5.59
CA TRP A 174 -4.75 -0.93 -5.46
C TRP A 174 -5.01 -0.60 -3.99
N TYR A 175 -4.52 0.53 -3.52
CA TYR A 175 -4.62 0.90 -2.11
C TYR A 175 -5.00 2.36 -1.93
N ARG A 176 -5.65 2.65 -0.81
CA ARG A 176 -6.10 3.98 -0.43
C ARG A 176 -6.12 4.15 1.09
N GLY A 177 -5.64 5.29 1.57
CA GLY A 177 -5.86 5.74 2.95
C GLY A 177 -7.10 6.64 3.07
N PRO A 178 -7.56 6.93 4.30
CA PRO A 178 -8.70 7.79 4.55
C PRO A 178 -8.44 9.18 3.97
N THR A 179 -9.50 9.86 3.60
CA THR A 179 -9.38 11.31 3.39
C THR A 179 -9.42 11.99 4.74
N THR A 180 -8.35 12.73 5.02
CA THR A 180 -8.25 13.57 6.21
C THR A 180 -8.67 14.99 5.83
N TYR A 181 -9.42 15.62 6.72
CA TYR A 181 -9.95 16.97 6.53
C TYR A 181 -9.29 17.91 7.53
N LEU A 182 -9.18 19.18 7.17
CA LEU A 182 -8.66 20.16 8.12
C LEU A 182 -9.73 20.45 9.19
N GLN A 183 -11.00 20.53 8.80
CA GLN A 183 -12.08 20.97 9.69
C GLN A 183 -13.11 19.88 10.04
N ALA A 184 -12.83 18.61 9.71
CA ALA A 184 -13.69 17.47 10.02
C ALA A 184 -12.86 16.25 10.40
N ASP A 185 -13.51 15.28 11.05
CA ASP A 185 -12.88 14.00 11.39
C ASP A 185 -12.54 13.22 10.12
N ALA A 186 -11.43 12.50 10.13
CA ALA A 186 -11.05 11.65 9.01
C ALA A 186 -12.15 10.64 8.69
N GLN A 187 -12.44 10.48 7.39
CA GLN A 187 -13.37 9.45 6.95
C GLN A 187 -12.79 8.07 7.26
N THR A 188 -13.53 7.21 7.95
CA THR A 188 -13.14 5.83 8.20
C THR A 188 -13.66 4.90 7.10
N PHE A 189 -13.04 3.73 6.94
CA PHE A 189 -13.53 2.67 6.07
C PHE A 189 -14.41 1.64 6.80
N LEU A 190 -15.09 2.05 7.88
CA LEU A 190 -15.99 1.19 8.64
C LEU A 190 -17.44 1.53 8.36
N GLY A 191 -18.23 0.49 8.13
CA GLY A 191 -19.63 0.61 7.77
C GLY A 191 -19.85 1.26 6.40
N GLY A 192 -21.02 0.99 5.83
CA GLY A 192 -21.43 1.59 4.55
C GLY A 192 -20.95 0.83 3.31
N GLU A 193 -20.87 1.55 2.20
CA GLU A 193 -20.52 1.03 0.88
C GLU A 193 -19.32 1.82 0.33
N PHE A 194 -18.45 1.12 -0.38
CA PHE A 194 -17.33 1.66 -1.10
C PHE A 194 -17.48 1.35 -2.58
N THR A 195 -17.23 2.35 -3.40
CA THR A 195 -17.22 2.21 -4.86
C THR A 195 -15.81 2.43 -5.36
N ILE A 196 -15.31 1.49 -6.17
CA ILE A 196 -14.10 1.68 -6.98
C ILE A 196 -14.46 1.70 -8.46
N THR A 197 -13.95 2.69 -9.16
CA THR A 197 -14.12 2.88 -10.60
C THR A 197 -12.74 2.88 -11.26
N PRO A 198 -12.31 1.79 -11.90
CA PRO A 198 -11.10 1.79 -12.72
C PRO A 198 -11.24 2.80 -13.87
N LEU A 199 -10.22 3.61 -14.08
CA LEU A 199 -10.18 4.62 -15.14
C LEU A 199 -9.22 4.23 -16.24
N ARG A 200 -7.99 3.82 -15.89
CA ARG A 200 -6.95 3.47 -16.86
C ARG A 200 -5.96 2.47 -16.29
N LEU A 201 -5.38 1.69 -17.20
CA LEU A 201 -4.11 1.00 -16.97
C LEU A 201 -3.01 1.78 -17.66
N VAL A 202 -1.96 2.13 -16.93
CA VAL A 202 -0.81 2.88 -17.45
C VAL A 202 0.50 2.18 -17.14
N GLU A 203 1.51 2.40 -17.97
CA GLU A 203 2.89 2.11 -17.60
C GLU A 203 3.42 3.22 -16.66
N LYS A 204 4.06 2.85 -15.55
CA LYS A 204 4.39 3.76 -14.44
C LYS A 204 5.47 4.79 -14.76
N THR A 205 6.48 4.42 -15.54
CA THR A 205 7.63 5.28 -15.84
C THR A 205 7.31 6.34 -16.90
N THR A 206 6.56 5.97 -17.92
CA THR A 206 6.23 6.74 -19.12
C THR A 206 4.84 7.38 -19.04
N PHE A 207 3.97 6.86 -18.17
CA PHE A 207 2.55 7.21 -18.11
C PHE A 207 1.80 6.96 -19.43
N GLU A 208 2.30 6.03 -20.25
CA GLU A 208 1.61 5.60 -21.47
C GLU A 208 0.32 4.83 -21.10
N ASN A 209 -0.79 5.19 -21.74
CA ASN A 209 -2.06 4.50 -21.52
C ASN A 209 -2.06 3.18 -22.29
N LEU A 210 -2.17 2.08 -21.56
CA LEU A 210 -2.30 0.72 -22.09
C LEU A 210 -3.78 0.36 -22.30
N ALA A 211 -4.63 0.81 -21.38
CA ALA A 211 -6.08 0.66 -21.46
C ALA A 211 -6.78 1.93 -20.94
N ASP A 212 -7.85 2.33 -21.61
CA ASP A 212 -8.75 3.40 -21.16
C ASP A 212 -10.13 2.81 -20.86
N PHE A 213 -10.47 2.75 -19.58
CA PHE A 213 -11.75 2.27 -19.05
C PHE A 213 -12.76 3.41 -18.90
N SER A 214 -12.33 4.67 -18.99
CA SER A 214 -13.17 5.83 -18.72
C SER A 214 -14.26 6.10 -19.76
N GLN A 215 -14.13 5.52 -20.97
CA GLN A 215 -15.13 5.63 -22.04
C GLN A 215 -16.40 4.82 -21.74
N GLU A 216 -16.26 3.73 -21.00
CA GLU A 216 -17.34 2.85 -20.57
C GLU A 216 -17.21 2.63 -19.07
N ARG A 217 -17.51 3.68 -18.31
CA ARG A 217 -17.36 3.68 -16.86
C ARG A 217 -18.14 2.52 -16.22
N HIS A 218 -17.44 1.72 -15.41
CA HIS A 218 -18.03 0.69 -14.59
C HIS A 218 -17.61 0.88 -13.13
N ASP A 219 -18.60 0.81 -12.24
CA ASP A 219 -18.45 1.03 -10.80
C ASP A 219 -18.59 -0.32 -10.09
N PHE A 220 -17.59 -0.70 -9.30
CA PHE A 220 -17.61 -1.89 -8.45
C PHE A 220 -17.97 -1.45 -7.03
N CYS A 221 -19.17 -1.82 -6.57
CA CYS A 221 -19.69 -1.44 -5.27
C CYS A 221 -19.57 -2.60 -4.27
N VAL A 222 -19.04 -2.32 -3.09
CA VAL A 222 -18.72 -3.30 -2.05
C VAL A 222 -19.17 -2.79 -0.70
N LYS A 223 -19.75 -3.66 0.13
CA LYS A 223 -20.07 -3.33 1.52
C LYS A 223 -18.84 -3.43 2.40
N LEU A 224 -18.57 -2.39 3.17
CA LEU A 224 -17.45 -2.36 4.09
C LEU A 224 -17.82 -3.07 5.41
N PRO A 225 -16.83 -3.62 6.15
CA PRO A 225 -17.07 -4.21 7.45
C PRO A 225 -17.57 -3.18 8.46
N ASP A 226 -18.54 -3.54 9.30
CA ASP A 226 -18.98 -2.69 10.42
C ASP A 226 -18.06 -2.80 11.64
N GLN A 227 -17.35 -3.93 11.78
CA GLN A 227 -16.53 -4.20 12.94
C GLN A 227 -15.15 -3.59 12.78
N ASP A 228 -14.71 -2.84 13.79
CA ASP A 228 -13.33 -2.45 13.88
C ASP A 228 -12.46 -3.57 14.45
N SER A 229 -11.33 -3.83 13.78
CA SER A 229 -10.31 -4.75 14.25
C SER A 229 -9.27 -4.08 15.15
N GLY A 230 -9.29 -2.75 15.26
CA GLY A 230 -8.33 -1.97 16.03
C GLY A 230 -8.63 -1.75 17.51
N ARG A 231 -7.75 -0.98 18.14
CA ARG A 231 -7.80 -0.48 19.52
C ARG A 231 -7.47 1.01 19.49
N GLN A 232 -8.40 1.82 19.97
CA GLN A 232 -8.23 3.27 20.15
C GLN A 232 -7.82 3.56 21.60
N TYR A 233 -6.88 4.47 21.79
CA TYR A 233 -6.42 4.92 23.10
C TYR A 233 -6.39 6.45 23.16
N GLU A 234 -6.94 7.00 24.23
CA GLU A 234 -6.68 8.39 24.62
C GLU A 234 -5.36 8.45 25.38
N ALA A 235 -4.43 9.28 24.91
CA ALA A 235 -3.09 9.42 25.48
C ALA A 235 -2.98 10.67 26.35
N GLY A 236 -3.18 11.86 25.77
CA GLY A 236 -2.95 13.14 26.45
C GLY A 236 -1.52 13.28 27.00
N LEU A 237 -0.53 12.70 26.31
CA LEU A 237 0.86 12.61 26.78
C LEU A 237 1.73 13.70 26.11
N PRO A 238 2.70 14.29 26.83
CA PRO A 238 3.63 15.23 26.20
C PRO A 238 4.54 14.52 25.19
N ILE A 239 4.77 15.15 24.05
CA ILE A 239 5.70 14.68 23.02
C ILE A 239 6.55 15.84 22.51
N GLN A 240 7.87 15.63 22.44
CA GLN A 240 8.79 16.59 21.81
C GLN A 240 8.82 16.36 20.30
N VAL A 241 8.55 17.39 19.50
CA VAL A 241 8.58 17.35 18.03
C VAL A 241 9.59 18.38 17.52
N GLY A 242 10.82 17.92 17.26
CA GLY A 242 11.93 18.85 16.99
C GLY A 242 12.17 19.75 18.19
N GLU A 243 11.99 21.06 18.03
CA GLU A 243 12.10 22.05 19.11
C GLU A 243 10.77 22.33 19.83
N ASP A 244 9.65 21.81 19.31
CA ASP A 244 8.31 22.10 19.80
C ASP A 244 7.85 21.10 20.88
N ASN A 245 7.22 21.62 21.94
CA ASN A 245 6.52 20.80 22.93
C ASN A 245 5.06 20.66 22.50
N MET A 246 4.65 19.44 22.17
CA MET A 246 3.31 19.11 21.68
C MET A 246 2.66 18.06 22.58
N VAL A 247 1.41 17.69 22.29
CA VAL A 247 0.66 16.66 23.01
C VAL A 247 0.24 15.56 22.06
N LEU A 248 0.68 14.32 22.34
CA LEU A 248 0.13 13.12 21.73
C LEU A 248 -1.28 12.92 22.31
N GLN A 249 -2.30 13.21 21.51
CA GLN A 249 -3.69 13.16 21.96
C GLN A 249 -4.21 11.73 21.98
N SER A 250 -4.05 11.02 20.88
CA SER A 250 -4.62 9.69 20.71
C SER A 250 -3.71 8.77 19.92
N LEU A 251 -3.90 7.47 20.11
CA LEU A 251 -3.23 6.38 19.42
C LEU A 251 -4.27 5.38 18.95
N TYR A 252 -4.04 4.80 17.78
CA TYR A 252 -4.84 3.72 17.22
C TYR A 252 -3.91 2.64 16.69
N VAL A 253 -4.23 1.38 17.00
CA VAL A 253 -3.50 0.22 16.49
C VAL A 253 -4.49 -0.82 16.01
N SER A 254 -4.28 -1.33 14.82
CA SER A 254 -5.02 -2.43 14.22
C SER A 254 -4.04 -3.42 13.59
N PRO A 255 -4.53 -4.56 13.08
CA PRO A 255 -3.63 -5.56 12.53
C PRO A 255 -2.80 -5.08 11.34
N ILE A 256 -3.26 -4.07 10.58
CA ILE A 256 -2.55 -3.57 9.40
C ILE A 256 -2.31 -2.06 9.39
N SER A 257 -2.82 -1.31 10.37
CA SER A 257 -2.61 0.15 10.47
C SER A 257 -2.26 0.62 11.87
N VAL A 258 -1.50 1.70 11.93
CA VAL A 258 -1.31 2.52 13.12
C VAL A 258 -1.67 3.96 12.79
N ALA A 259 -2.39 4.64 13.68
CA ALA A 259 -2.67 6.06 13.55
C ALA A 259 -2.47 6.79 14.88
N PHE A 260 -2.20 8.08 14.81
CA PHE A 260 -2.11 8.92 16.00
C PHE A 260 -2.28 10.41 15.68
N MET A 261 -2.71 11.15 16.70
CA MET A 261 -2.94 12.59 16.61
C MET A 261 -1.99 13.35 17.54
N ILE A 262 -1.33 14.38 17.00
CA ILE A 262 -0.39 15.24 17.74
C ILE A 262 -0.90 16.67 17.69
N GLN A 263 -1.21 17.22 18.85
CA GLN A 263 -1.69 18.59 19.03
C GLN A 263 -0.54 19.55 19.29
N GLY A 264 -0.43 20.56 18.44
CA GLY A 264 0.48 21.70 18.55
C GLY A 264 -0.19 22.97 19.05
N GLU A 265 0.45 24.10 18.76
CA GLU A 265 -0.14 25.43 18.96
C GLU A 265 -1.13 25.75 17.84
N GLU A 266 -2.24 26.40 18.20
CA GLU A 266 -3.19 26.96 17.23
C GLU A 266 -2.56 28.11 16.44
N ASN A 267 -3.02 28.34 15.22
CA ASN A 267 -2.51 29.36 14.30
C ASN A 267 -1.02 29.23 13.98
N ASP A 268 -0.55 28.00 13.84
CA ASP A 268 0.79 27.69 13.37
C ASP A 268 0.84 27.76 11.83
N PHE A 269 1.45 28.82 11.31
CA PHE A 269 1.51 29.07 9.86
C PHE A 269 2.41 28.11 9.07
N ARG A 270 2.95 27.05 9.69
CA ARG A 270 3.68 25.98 9.00
C ARG A 270 2.70 25.06 8.28
N MET A 271 2.63 25.17 6.96
CA MET A 271 1.74 24.38 6.09
C MET A 271 1.86 22.85 6.26
N TRP A 272 3.03 22.34 6.64
CA TRP A 272 3.30 20.91 6.85
C TRP A 272 3.61 20.57 8.32
N GLY A 273 3.35 21.53 9.23
CA GLY A 273 3.76 21.45 10.62
C GLY A 273 5.28 21.49 10.84
N PRO A 274 5.74 21.15 12.05
CA PRO A 274 7.15 20.99 12.39
C PRO A 274 7.94 20.11 11.40
N ALA A 275 9.17 20.52 11.07
CA ALA A 275 10.03 19.78 10.14
C ALA A 275 10.33 18.33 10.59
N ALA A 276 10.32 18.06 11.91
CA ALA A 276 10.52 16.73 12.47
C ALA A 276 9.44 15.73 12.04
N PHE A 277 8.25 16.19 11.61
CA PHE A 277 7.24 15.31 11.03
C PHE A 277 7.71 14.61 9.75
N SER A 278 8.69 15.16 9.03
CA SER A 278 9.27 14.46 7.86
C SER A 278 9.96 13.14 8.20
N GLU A 279 10.38 12.93 9.46
CA GLU A 279 11.04 11.71 9.94
C GLU A 279 10.08 10.79 10.71
N ILE A 280 8.81 11.16 10.85
CA ILE A 280 7.88 10.45 11.73
C ILE A 280 7.61 9.02 11.26
N GLN A 281 7.51 8.81 9.94
CA GLN A 281 7.33 7.48 9.37
C GLN A 281 8.53 6.58 9.65
N SER A 282 9.77 7.06 9.46
CA SER A 282 10.97 6.23 9.62
C SER A 282 11.34 5.96 11.09
N THR A 283 10.80 6.75 12.02
CA THR A 283 11.08 6.65 13.46
C THR A 283 9.95 5.99 14.24
N THR A 284 8.79 5.75 13.62
CA THR A 284 7.65 5.11 14.28
C THR A 284 7.81 3.59 14.28
N VAL A 285 7.76 2.99 15.47
CA VAL A 285 7.75 1.52 15.65
C VAL A 285 6.80 1.11 16.77
N LEU A 286 6.18 -0.06 16.62
CA LEU A 286 5.38 -0.70 17.66
C LEU A 286 6.28 -1.67 18.42
N ASN A 287 6.21 -1.68 19.75
CA ASN A 287 6.95 -2.62 20.59
C ASN A 287 5.98 -3.69 21.12
N LEU A 288 6.30 -4.95 20.88
CA LEU A 288 5.44 -6.10 21.15
C LEU A 288 5.76 -6.73 22.51
N LEU A 289 4.80 -7.49 23.05
CA LEU A 289 4.90 -8.14 24.37
C LEU A 289 6.06 -9.14 24.46
N ASP A 290 6.40 -9.78 23.35
CA ASP A 290 7.50 -10.74 23.24
C ASP A 290 8.89 -10.06 23.11
N GLY A 291 8.93 -8.72 23.09
CA GLY A 291 10.13 -7.92 22.95
C GLY A 291 10.57 -7.66 21.51
N GLN A 292 9.83 -8.13 20.51
CA GLN A 292 10.04 -7.79 19.10
C GLN A 292 9.47 -6.39 18.79
N THR A 293 9.82 -5.87 17.61
CA THR A 293 9.28 -4.61 17.10
C THR A 293 8.63 -4.81 15.74
N ALA A 294 7.55 -4.06 15.49
CA ALA A 294 6.94 -3.95 14.18
C ALA A 294 7.19 -2.56 13.62
N SER A 295 7.71 -2.50 12.40
CA SER A 295 7.94 -1.24 11.69
C SER A 295 6.69 -0.80 10.94
N VAL A 296 6.49 0.51 10.88
CA VAL A 296 5.52 1.08 9.95
C VAL A 296 6.09 1.05 8.52
N GLY A 297 5.19 0.84 7.57
CA GLY A 297 5.45 0.85 6.14
C GLY A 297 5.11 2.20 5.55
N ARG A 298 4.19 2.21 4.59
CA ARG A 298 3.79 3.43 3.86
C ARG A 298 2.94 4.36 4.73
N ALA A 299 3.07 5.66 4.51
CA ALA A 299 2.06 6.62 4.91
C ALA A 299 0.80 6.45 4.03
N VAL A 300 -0.35 6.25 4.66
CA VAL A 300 -1.64 6.16 3.97
C VAL A 300 -2.43 7.47 4.09
N SER A 301 -2.18 8.23 5.16
CA SER A 301 -2.58 9.63 5.26
C SER A 301 -1.66 10.40 6.22
N GLN A 302 -1.37 11.65 5.89
CA GLN A 302 -0.69 12.60 6.77
C GLN A 302 -1.23 13.99 6.51
N SER A 303 -1.68 14.67 7.56
CA SER A 303 -2.18 16.03 7.47
C SER A 303 -1.72 16.86 8.67
N TYR A 304 -1.66 18.17 8.46
CA TYR A 304 -1.44 19.13 9.52
C TYR A 304 -2.39 20.31 9.29
N ASN A 305 -3.23 20.59 10.27
CA ASN A 305 -4.08 21.77 10.26
C ASN A 305 -3.34 22.93 10.92
N PRO A 306 -2.96 23.99 10.17
CA PRO A 306 -2.27 25.15 10.72
C PRO A 306 -3.15 26.02 11.63
N ASP A 307 -4.47 26.01 11.44
CA ASP A 307 -5.40 26.81 12.25
C ASP A 307 -5.54 26.21 13.65
N THR A 308 -5.67 24.89 13.75
CA THR A 308 -5.84 24.19 15.03
C THR A 308 -4.53 23.66 15.62
N GLY A 309 -3.47 23.56 14.82
CA GLY A 309 -2.21 22.94 15.19
C GLY A 309 -2.26 21.41 15.23
N MET A 310 -3.32 20.78 14.72
CA MET A 310 -3.50 19.32 14.77
C MET A 310 -2.75 18.61 13.65
N GLY A 311 -1.86 17.68 14.00
CA GLY A 311 -1.27 16.74 13.06
C GLY A 311 -1.94 15.36 13.17
N GLU A 312 -2.37 14.81 12.04
CA GLU A 312 -2.92 13.46 11.94
C GLU A 312 -2.00 12.59 11.08
N PHE A 313 -1.63 11.42 11.60
CA PHE A 313 -0.69 10.52 10.96
C PHE A 313 -1.26 9.12 10.93
N VAL A 314 -1.31 8.53 9.73
CA VAL A 314 -1.79 7.17 9.51
C VAL A 314 -0.79 6.41 8.65
N PHE A 315 -0.33 5.28 9.15
CA PHE A 315 0.61 4.39 8.48
C PHE A 315 0.05 2.98 8.36
N GLN A 316 0.30 2.34 7.21
CA GLN A 316 0.15 0.90 7.07
C GLN A 316 1.35 0.21 7.74
N LEU A 317 1.14 -0.92 8.40
CA LEU A 317 2.20 -1.78 8.94
C LEU A 317 2.84 -2.65 7.84
N ASN A 318 4.14 -2.94 7.97
CA ASN A 318 4.84 -3.84 7.05
C ASN A 318 4.52 -5.33 7.28
N GLN A 319 3.90 -5.63 8.42
CA GLN A 319 3.54 -6.98 8.85
C GLN A 319 2.24 -6.91 9.62
N ILE A 320 1.52 -8.04 9.68
CA ILE A 320 0.33 -8.14 10.52
C ILE A 320 0.76 -8.18 11.99
N VAL A 321 0.07 -7.42 12.83
CA VAL A 321 0.30 -7.36 14.27
C VAL A 321 -0.98 -7.73 15.02
N ASP A 322 -0.90 -8.43 16.15
CA ASP A 322 -2.03 -8.51 17.06
C ASP A 322 -2.07 -7.23 17.90
N PRO A 323 -3.11 -6.38 17.80
CA PRO A 323 -3.21 -5.14 18.59
C PRO A 323 -3.11 -5.38 20.09
N ASP A 324 -3.57 -6.53 20.58
CA ASP A 324 -3.56 -6.87 22.01
C ASP A 324 -2.15 -7.26 22.51
N GLU A 325 -1.20 -7.55 21.59
CA GLU A 325 0.20 -7.81 21.92
C GLU A 325 1.08 -6.54 21.90
N VAL A 326 0.52 -5.39 21.51
CA VAL A 326 1.27 -4.13 21.46
C VAL A 326 1.34 -3.50 22.86
N THR A 327 2.57 -3.28 23.34
CA THR A 327 2.81 -2.75 24.70
C THR A 327 3.10 -1.25 24.72
N SER A 328 3.68 -0.73 23.64
CA SER A 328 4.04 0.67 23.50
C SER A 328 4.32 1.04 22.05
N LEU A 329 4.23 2.33 21.74
CA LEU A 329 4.66 2.90 20.46
C LEU A 329 5.86 3.81 20.71
N THR A 330 6.87 3.71 19.86
CA THR A 330 7.94 4.70 19.79
C THR A 330 7.64 5.63 18.61
N ILE A 331 7.50 6.92 18.86
CA ILE A 331 7.23 7.98 17.87
C ILE A 331 8.30 9.05 18.04
N LEU A 332 9.00 9.42 16.95
CA LEU A 332 10.09 10.41 16.99
C LEU A 332 11.13 10.10 18.09
N GLY A 333 11.45 8.81 18.27
CA GLY A 333 12.41 8.34 19.28
C GLY A 333 11.93 8.36 20.73
N GLN A 334 10.67 8.71 21.00
CA GLN A 334 10.06 8.70 22.33
C GLN A 334 9.08 7.54 22.46
N THR A 335 9.16 6.77 23.56
CA THR A 335 8.32 5.58 23.77
C THR A 335 7.14 5.87 24.70
N PHE A 336 5.94 5.54 24.25
CA PHE A 336 4.66 5.75 24.92
C PHE A 336 4.03 4.40 25.26
N SER A 337 3.86 4.09 26.55
CA SER A 337 3.27 2.82 26.98
C SER A 337 1.75 2.81 26.80
N LEU A 338 1.23 1.76 26.19
CA LEU A 338 -0.21 1.52 26.06
C LEU A 338 -0.82 0.92 27.34
N GLY A 339 -0.05 0.20 28.14
CA GLY A 339 -0.54 -0.49 29.35
C GLY A 339 -1.07 0.43 30.47
N GLY A 340 -0.85 1.74 30.35
CA GLY A 340 -1.41 2.77 31.24
C GLY A 340 -2.58 3.55 30.64
N LEU A 341 -2.91 3.32 29.36
CA LEU A 341 -4.00 3.97 28.65
C LEU A 341 -5.18 3.03 28.63
N LEU A 342 -6.37 3.54 28.93
CA LEU A 342 -7.59 2.75 28.79
C LEU A 342 -8.02 2.80 27.31
N PRO A 343 -8.33 1.66 26.68
CA PRO A 343 -8.93 1.69 25.36
C PRO A 343 -10.29 2.39 25.44
N VAL A 344 -10.63 3.13 24.40
CA VAL A 344 -11.96 3.74 24.26
C VAL A 344 -12.92 2.61 23.89
N GLU A 345 -13.90 2.32 24.76
CA GLU A 345 -15.01 1.43 24.40
C GLU A 345 -15.94 2.19 23.44
N GLU A 346 -16.23 1.60 22.28
CA GLU A 346 -17.21 2.13 21.29
C GLU A 346 -18.67 1.97 21.76
#